data_AF-R5JMU0-F1
#
_entry.id   AF-R5JMU0-F1
#
_cell.length_a   1.000
_cell.length_b   1.000
_cell.length_c   1.000
_cell.angle_alpha   90.00
_cell.angle_beta   90.00
_cell.angle_gamma   90.00
#
_symmetry.space_group_name_H-M   'P 1'
#
loop_
_entity.id
_entity.type
_entity.pdbx_description
1 polymer ?
#
loop_
_entity_poly.entity_id
_entity_poly.type
_entity_poly.pdbx_seq_one_letter_code
_entity_poly.pdbx_strand_id
1 'polypeptide(L)'
;MADLLNFHISAEANANIELLRAKYQFSTFTSALKFSLLYALKYHRNEMDFEKLDEQYPSDGTNLNVGTIDDDGIIKRLMPILYPQCETPYRYARVAAIFGAEKIGDKIKAYDKITLAELL
;
A
#
# COMPACT_ATOMS: atom_id res chain seq x y z
N MET A 1 -9.60 -16.35 11.61
CA MET A 1 -8.13 -16.43 11.46
C MET A 1 -7.49 -15.36 12.34
N ALA A 2 -6.30 -15.57 12.93
CA ALA A 2 -5.62 -14.48 13.64
C ALA A 2 -5.10 -13.45 12.63
N ASP A 3 -5.28 -12.16 12.92
CA ASP A 3 -4.84 -11.08 12.04
C ASP A 3 -3.32 -10.82 12.15
N LEU A 4 -2.78 -10.01 11.24
CA LEU A 4 -1.35 -9.69 11.20
C LEU A 4 -0.89 -8.84 12.38
N LEU A 5 0.31 -9.14 12.89
CA LEU A 5 1.04 -8.27 13.82
C LEU A 5 2.05 -7.37 13.11
N ASN A 6 2.46 -7.75 11.90
CA ASN A 6 3.39 -6.99 11.08
C ASN A 6 2.91 -6.96 9.62
N PHE A 7 3.13 -5.83 8.95
CA PHE A 7 2.99 -5.71 7.51
C PHE A 7 4.32 -6.11 6.88
N HIS A 8 4.30 -7.21 6.14
CA HIS A 8 5.44 -7.65 5.32
C HIS A 8 5.33 -7.00 3.94
N ILE A 9 6.10 -5.97 3.66
CA ILE A 9 6.04 -5.26 2.38
C ILE A 9 7.03 -5.91 1.43
N SER A 10 6.62 -6.22 0.19
CA SER A 10 7.53 -6.76 -0.83
C SER A 10 8.63 -5.76 -1.18
N ALA A 11 9.77 -6.24 -1.65
CA ALA A 11 10.88 -5.38 -2.06
C ALA A 11 10.47 -4.37 -3.16
N GLU A 12 9.64 -4.81 -4.11
CA GLU A 12 9.13 -3.94 -5.19
C GLU A 12 8.21 -2.84 -4.65
N ALA A 13 7.25 -3.20 -3.80
CA ALA A 13 6.36 -2.21 -3.19
C ALA A 13 7.13 -1.23 -2.31
N ASN A 14 8.14 -1.71 -1.59
CA ASN A 14 9.04 -0.87 -0.81
C ASN A 14 9.73 0.19 -1.69
N ALA A 15 10.26 -0.23 -2.85
CA ALA A 15 10.87 0.68 -3.81
C ALA A 15 9.87 1.71 -4.37
N ASN A 16 8.64 1.28 -4.67
CA ASN A 16 7.59 2.19 -5.13
C ASN A 16 7.13 3.19 -4.04
N ILE A 17 7.08 2.77 -2.78
CA ILE A 17 6.76 3.66 -1.65
C ILE A 17 7.88 4.67 -1.41
N GLU A 18 9.14 4.24 -1.49
CA GLU A 18 10.29 5.15 -1.41
C GLU A 18 10.32 6.14 -2.58
N LEU A 19 9.98 5.68 -3.80
CA LEU A 19 9.83 6.55 -4.97
C LEU A 19 8.74 7.60 -4.73
N LEU A 20 7.55 7.18 -4.30
CA LEU A 20 6.45 8.08 -3.92
C LEU A 20 6.89 9.07 -2.84
N ARG A 21 7.56 8.57 -1.80
CA ARG A 21 8.03 9.38 -0.67
C ARG A 21 8.99 10.46 -1.13
N ALA A 22 9.98 10.09 -1.93
CA ALA A 22 10.99 11.02 -2.44
C ALA A 22 10.39 12.03 -3.43
N LYS A 23 9.57 11.57 -4.39
CA LYS A 23 9.00 12.41 -5.44
C LYS A 23 8.06 13.48 -4.89
N TYR A 24 7.25 13.13 -3.89
CA TYR A 24 6.23 14.01 -3.32
C TYR A 24 6.54 14.46 -1.88
N GLN A 25 7.79 14.27 -1.43
CA GLN A 25 8.32 14.79 -0.18
C GLN A 25 7.51 14.38 1.07
N PHE A 26 7.04 13.13 1.11
CA PHE A 26 6.45 12.58 2.33
C PHE A 26 7.53 12.50 3.42
N SER A 27 7.17 12.91 4.64
CA SER A 27 8.10 13.01 5.76
C SER A 27 8.62 11.64 6.23
N THR A 28 7.83 10.58 6.09
CA THR A 28 8.20 9.22 6.51
C THR A 28 7.73 8.18 5.50
N PHE A 29 8.41 7.03 5.48
CA PHE A 29 7.95 5.85 4.74
C PHE A 29 6.52 5.46 5.10
N THR A 30 6.21 5.42 6.40
CA THR A 30 4.87 5.08 6.90
C THR A 30 3.80 6.04 6.37
N SER A 31 4.09 7.34 6.24
CA SER A 31 3.13 8.29 5.67
C SER A 31 2.84 8.04 4.20
N ALA A 32 3.86 7.70 3.40
CA ALA A 32 3.69 7.31 2.00
C ALA A 32 2.99 5.95 1.85
N LEU A 33 3.25 5.00 2.76
CA LEU A 33 2.55 3.72 2.85
C LEU A 33 1.06 3.91 3.17
N LYS A 34 0.72 4.72 4.19
CA LYS A 34 -0.67 5.05 4.55
C LYS A 34 -1.38 5.73 3.38
N PHE A 35 -0.70 6.63 2.67
CA PHE A 35 -1.24 7.25 1.47
C PHE A 35 -1.53 6.22 0.37
N SER A 36 -0.60 5.29 0.12
CA SER A 36 -0.76 4.22 -0.87
C SER A 36 -1.99 3.35 -0.58
N LEU A 37 -2.17 2.98 0.69
CA LEU A 37 -3.37 2.28 1.16
C LEU A 37 -4.65 3.07 0.84
N LEU A 38 -4.71 4.33 1.27
CA LEU A 38 -5.92 5.16 1.08
C LEU A 38 -6.20 5.43 -0.40
N TYR A 39 -5.15 5.56 -1.21
CA TYR A 39 -5.26 5.68 -2.66
C TYR A 39 -5.94 4.46 -3.28
N ALA A 40 -5.47 3.25 -2.93
CA ALA A 40 -6.08 2.01 -3.40
C ALA A 40 -7.55 1.90 -2.97
N LEU A 41 -7.84 2.16 -1.69
CA LEU A 41 -9.21 2.11 -1.16
C LEU A 41 -10.15 3.12 -1.83
N LYS A 42 -9.64 4.31 -2.19
CA LYS A 42 -10.45 5.37 -2.81
C LYS A 42 -10.71 5.12 -4.30
N TYR A 43 -9.70 4.71 -5.05
CA TYR A 43 -9.77 4.69 -6.52
C TYR A 43 -9.83 3.29 -7.13
N HIS A 44 -9.40 2.26 -6.40
CA HIS A 44 -9.26 0.90 -6.92
C HIS A 44 -9.98 -0.14 -6.05
N ARG A 45 -10.95 0.28 -5.24
CA ARG A 45 -11.65 -0.57 -4.27
C ARG A 45 -12.18 -1.88 -4.87
N ASN A 46 -12.68 -1.82 -6.11
CA ASN A 46 -13.33 -2.92 -6.80
C ASN A 46 -12.35 -3.78 -7.63
N GLU A 47 -11.08 -3.40 -7.72
CA GLU A 47 -10.04 -4.15 -8.44
C GLU A 47 -9.30 -5.14 -7.54
N MET A 48 -9.42 -5.00 -6.23
CA MET A 48 -8.65 -5.78 -5.26
C MET A 48 -9.38 -7.08 -4.88
N ASP A 49 -8.86 -8.21 -5.38
CA ASP A 49 -9.14 -9.54 -4.85
C ASP A 49 -8.12 -9.83 -3.74
N PHE A 50 -8.52 -9.55 -2.49
CA PHE A 50 -7.60 -9.58 -1.36
C PHE A 50 -6.93 -10.93 -1.13
N GLU A 51 -7.65 -12.03 -1.35
CA GLU A 51 -7.11 -13.37 -1.13
C GLU A 51 -6.03 -13.70 -2.16
N LYS A 52 -6.33 -13.49 -3.45
CA LYS A 52 -5.39 -13.78 -4.53
C LYS A 52 -4.17 -12.87 -4.49
N LEU A 53 -4.34 -11.60 -4.15
CA LEU A 53 -3.24 -10.64 -4.11
C LEU A 53 -2.31 -10.92 -2.92
N ASP A 54 -2.86 -11.26 -1.75
CA ASP A 54 -2.05 -11.56 -0.57
C ASP A 54 -1.09 -12.74 -0.80
N GLU A 55 -1.56 -13.78 -1.50
CA GLU A 55 -0.75 -14.95 -1.90
C GLU A 55 0.40 -14.59 -2.85
N GLN A 56 0.24 -13.54 -3.66
CA GLN A 56 1.23 -13.11 -4.65
C GLN A 56 2.31 -12.20 -4.07
N TYR A 57 2.07 -11.59 -2.91
CA TYR A 57 2.96 -10.58 -2.36
C TYR A 57 4.04 -11.18 -1.45
N PRO A 58 5.31 -11.27 -1.94
CA PRO A 58 6.38 -11.85 -1.15
C PRO A 58 6.68 -10.99 0.08
N SER A 59 7.24 -11.65 1.10
CA SER A 59 7.62 -11.03 2.38
C SER A 59 9.12 -10.75 2.44
N ASP A 60 9.70 -10.27 1.34
CA ASP A 60 11.14 -10.11 1.12
C ASP A 60 11.68 -8.69 1.32
N GLY A 61 10.80 -7.72 1.61
CA GLY A 61 11.17 -6.34 1.89
C GLY A 61 11.07 -5.97 3.37
N THR A 62 10.46 -4.83 3.65
CA THR A 62 10.41 -4.25 5.00
C THR A 62 9.28 -4.86 5.84
N ASN A 63 9.58 -5.14 7.11
CA ASN A 63 8.60 -5.61 8.09
C ASN A 63 8.29 -4.49 9.08
N LEU A 64 7.03 -4.05 9.11
CA LEU A 64 6.57 -2.96 9.97
C LEU A 64 5.53 -3.47 10.96
N ASN A 65 5.66 -3.10 12.23
CA ASN A 65 4.64 -3.44 13.22
C ASN A 65 3.34 -2.67 12.95
N VAL A 66 2.19 -3.32 13.13
CA VAL A 66 0.88 -2.67 12.93
C VAL A 66 0.68 -1.45 13.82
N GLY A 67 1.24 -1.43 15.03
CA GLY A 67 1.17 -0.28 15.94
C GLY A 67 1.96 0.94 15.45
N THR A 68 2.86 0.79 14.48
CA THR A 68 3.52 1.92 13.81
C THR A 68 2.66 2.48 12.67
N ILE A 69 1.78 1.66 12.09
CA ILE A 69 0.96 2.00 10.93
C ILE A 69 -0.44 2.46 11.37
N ASP A 70 -0.98 1.89 12.44
CA ASP A 70 -2.34 2.11 12.93
C ASP A 70 -2.36 2.31 14.45
N ASP A 71 -1.60 3.28 14.92
CA ASP A 71 -1.49 3.67 16.32
C ASP A 71 -2.81 4.15 16.95
N ASP A 72 -3.70 4.70 16.13
CA ASP A 72 -5.03 5.18 16.52
C ASP A 72 -6.18 4.17 16.23
N GLY A 73 -5.83 3.01 15.66
CA GLY A 73 -6.77 1.95 15.28
C GLY A 73 -7.76 2.33 14.18
N ILE A 74 -7.53 3.41 13.43
CA ILE A 74 -8.43 3.85 12.35
C ILE A 74 -8.48 2.81 11.23
N ILE A 75 -7.35 2.27 10.79
CA ILE A 75 -7.30 1.26 9.72
C ILE A 75 -8.07 0.02 10.16
N LYS A 76 -7.86 -0.46 11.39
CA LYS A 76 -8.57 -1.60 11.96
C LYS A 76 -10.10 -1.42 11.92
N ARG A 77 -10.59 -0.20 12.17
CA ARG A 77 -12.03 0.12 12.13
C ARG A 77 -12.54 0.35 10.70
N LEU A 78 -11.71 0.93 9.84
CA LEU A 78 -12.09 1.30 8.47
C LEU A 78 -12.27 0.07 7.58
N MET A 79 -11.39 -0.92 7.70
CA MET A 79 -11.41 -2.06 6.78
C MET A 79 -12.73 -2.87 6.83
N PRO A 80 -13.31 -3.21 7.99
CA PRO A 80 -14.61 -3.88 8.04
C PRO A 80 -15.79 -3.02 7.57
N ILE A 81 -15.70 -1.69 7.68
CA ILE A 81 -16.72 -0.78 7.14
C ILE A 81 -16.70 -0.81 5.60
N LEU A 82 -15.51 -0.85 5.00
CA LEU A 82 -15.34 -0.93 3.55
C LEU A 82 -15.51 -2.35 3.00
N TYR A 83 -15.23 -3.37 3.80
CA TYR A 83 -15.30 -4.76 3.38
C TYR A 83 -15.98 -5.55 4.51
N PRO A 84 -17.32 -5.64 4.51
CA PRO A 84 -18.07 -6.27 5.61
C PRO A 84 -17.67 -7.71 5.93
N GLN A 85 -17.13 -8.43 4.95
CA GLN A 85 -16.60 -9.79 5.08
C GLN A 85 -15.16 -9.87 5.63
N CYS A 86 -14.54 -8.74 5.96
CA CYS A 86 -13.16 -8.67 6.40
C CYS A 86 -13.01 -9.11 7.87
N GLU A 87 -12.53 -10.33 8.09
CA GLU A 87 -12.18 -10.84 9.43
C GLU A 87 -10.76 -10.46 9.86
N THR A 88 -9.91 -10.08 8.90
CA THR A 88 -8.48 -9.77 9.09
C THR A 88 -8.16 -8.38 8.52
N PRO A 89 -8.56 -7.30 9.22
CA PRO A 89 -8.42 -5.93 8.72
C PRO A 89 -6.97 -5.55 8.40
N TYR A 90 -5.98 -5.99 9.16
CA TYR A 90 -4.58 -5.67 8.90
C TYR A 90 -4.03 -6.40 7.69
N ARG A 91 -4.45 -7.64 7.44
CA ARG A 91 -4.14 -8.34 6.18
C ARG A 91 -4.70 -7.60 4.97
N TYR A 92 -5.97 -7.19 5.01
CA TYR A 92 -6.56 -6.43 3.91
C TYR A 92 -5.86 -5.08 3.71
N ALA A 93 -5.52 -4.40 4.81
CA ALA A 93 -4.80 -3.14 4.77
C ALA A 93 -3.41 -3.30 4.15
N ARG A 94 -2.66 -4.36 4.50
CA ARG A 94 -1.36 -4.69 3.90
C ARG A 94 -1.50 -4.82 2.38
N VAL A 95 -2.45 -5.65 1.92
CA VAL A 95 -2.71 -5.88 0.49
C VAL A 95 -3.05 -4.57 -0.21
N ALA A 96 -3.96 -3.78 0.35
CA ALA A 96 -4.34 -2.48 -0.24
C ALA A 96 -3.14 -1.51 -0.32
N ALA A 97 -2.27 -1.51 0.68
CA ALA A 97 -1.08 -0.66 0.70
C ALA A 97 -0.09 -1.05 -0.40
N ILE A 98 0.18 -2.35 -0.56
CA ILE A 98 1.08 -2.89 -1.59
C ILE A 98 0.50 -2.60 -2.99
N PHE A 99 -0.75 -2.95 -3.22
CA PHE A 99 -1.44 -2.70 -4.48
C PHE A 99 -1.45 -1.20 -4.85
N GLY A 100 -1.73 -0.34 -3.86
CA GLY A 100 -1.70 1.11 -4.05
C GLY A 100 -0.32 1.63 -4.41
N ALA A 101 0.72 1.11 -3.76
CA ALA A 101 2.10 1.48 -4.06
C ALA A 101 2.50 1.10 -5.49
N GLU A 102 2.11 -0.09 -5.95
CA GLU A 102 2.33 -0.55 -7.33
C GLU A 102 1.64 0.39 -8.34
N LYS A 103 0.34 0.66 -8.16
CA LYS A 103 -0.43 1.55 -9.05
C LYS A 103 0.15 2.97 -9.12
N ILE A 104 0.56 3.53 -7.98
CA ILE A 104 1.18 4.86 -7.92
C ILE A 104 2.56 4.83 -8.56
N GLY A 105 3.38 3.83 -8.25
CA GLY A 105 4.72 3.65 -8.82
C GLY A 105 4.69 3.60 -10.34
N ASP A 106 3.75 2.85 -10.91
CA ASP A 106 3.53 2.77 -12.36
C ASP A 106 3.15 4.12 -12.96
N LYS A 107 2.28 4.88 -12.28
CA LYS A 107 1.88 6.23 -12.71
C LYS A 107 3.06 7.21 -12.70
N ILE A 108 3.89 7.19 -11.66
CA ILE A 108 5.08 8.05 -11.57
C ILE A 108 6.04 7.71 -12.71
N LYS A 109 6.36 6.43 -12.89
CA LYS A 109 7.28 5.96 -13.94
C LYS A 109 6.77 6.29 -15.34
N ALA A 110 5.46 6.16 -15.59
CA ALA A 110 4.85 6.50 -16.87
C ALA A 110 4.92 8.01 -17.15
N TYR A 111 4.59 8.84 -16.15
CA TYR A 111 4.66 10.30 -16.28
C TYR A 111 6.09 10.78 -16.54
N ASP A 112 7.06 10.27 -15.78
CA ASP A 112 8.47 10.67 -15.91
C ASP A 112 9.03 10.30 -17.30
N LYS A 113 8.63 9.17 -17.87
CA LYS A 113 8.98 8.79 -19.26
C LYS A 113 8.45 9.78 -20.29
N ILE A 114 7.21 10.25 -20.13
CA ILE A 114 6.60 11.23 -21.04
C ILE A 114 7.37 12.56 -20.95
N THR A 115 7.62 13.06 -19.74
CA THR A 115 8.36 14.32 -19.57
C THR A 115 9.78 14.29 -20.12
N LEU A 116 10.47 13.13 -20.04
CA LEU A 116 11.80 13.00 -20.65
C LEU A 116 11.73 12.99 -22.18
N ALA A 117 10.70 12.37 -22.77
CA ALA A 117 10.51 12.38 -24.21
C ALA A 117 10.17 13.77 -24.76
N GLU A 118 9.51 14.63 -23.97
CA GLU A 118 9.23 16.02 -24.34
C GLU A 118 10.47 16.94 -24.24
N LEU A 119 11.51 16.51 -23.53
CA LEU A 119 12.76 17.26 -23.34
C LEU A 119 13.88 16.88 -24.33
N LEU A 120 13.68 15.85 -25.14
CA LEU A 120 14.64 15.31 -26.13
C LEU A 120 14.19 15.66 -27.56
#